data_AF-A0A7Y4W6M2-F1
#
_entry.id   AF-A0A7Y4W6M2-F1
#
_cell.length_a   1.000
_cell.length_b   1.000
_cell.length_c   1.000
_cell.angle_alpha   90.00
_cell.angle_beta   90.00
_cell.angle_gamma   90.00
#
_symmetry.space_group_name_H-M   'P 1'
#
loop_
_entity.id
_entity.type
_entity.pdbx_description
1 polymer ?
#
loop_
_entity_poly.entity_id
_entity_poly.type
_entity_poly.pdbx_seq_one_letter_code
_entity_poly.pdbx_strand_id
1 'polypeptide(L)'
;MVTKIKIQLEEIGLQLDASIFPIVMNGGLVMSSKPSILNLTLDKEQLNERKTRSEKQTDQPEITRKSPRTGGKPTYSRTSAESGGTRTACSTSSFSLNSADDKLYAKLSEVQLAYPETTIYKQEEMFWLRVESLLLPGLGRKAIFLLAVIPKFRKIIAWGYWSVWSIGVSWIGPRHTNYPDGSMCAFDMMDGSWQYGDNLVKLLDFYTVWAVRHLYLEYFDRWPGPQASSSYVERNFEFKDHECCGCPMPQGTYHNCCKPNDIAKITPAAALSFWIFSKRDQRHPPSDITNFARLGINPPRLELFC
;
A
#
# COMPACT_ATOMS: atom_id res chain seq x y z
N MET A 1 14.14 -12.69 -21.36
CA MET A 1 12.97 -12.68 -20.44
C MET A 1 13.03 -11.48 -19.50
N VAL A 2 14.09 -11.36 -18.68
CA VAL A 2 14.34 -10.24 -17.73
C VAL A 2 13.97 -8.85 -18.24
N THR A 3 14.34 -8.49 -19.48
CA THR A 3 14.05 -7.17 -20.06
C THR A 3 12.55 -6.82 -20.10
N LYS A 4 11.67 -7.78 -20.40
CA LYS A 4 10.21 -7.54 -20.45
C LYS A 4 9.63 -7.28 -19.06
N ILE A 5 10.07 -8.04 -18.06
CA ILE A 5 9.67 -7.87 -16.65
C ILE A 5 10.10 -6.48 -16.16
N LYS A 6 11.34 -6.07 -16.45
CA LYS A 6 11.84 -4.76 -16.04
C LYS A 6 11.02 -3.62 -16.64
N ILE A 7 10.69 -3.66 -17.94
CA ILE A 7 9.86 -2.64 -18.61
C ILE A 7 8.46 -2.56 -17.99
N GLN A 8 7.78 -3.70 -17.79
CA GLN A 8 6.43 -3.71 -17.20
C GLN A 8 6.44 -3.20 -15.74
N LEU A 9 7.47 -3.56 -14.98
CA LEU A 9 7.67 -3.10 -13.61
C LEU A 9 7.96 -1.59 -13.57
N GLU A 10 8.75 -1.08 -14.53
CA GLU A 10 9.02 0.35 -14.72
C GLU A 10 7.73 1.15 -14.96
N GLU A 11 6.89 0.69 -15.90
CA GLU A 11 5.59 1.27 -16.21
C GLU A 11 4.67 1.31 -14.97
N ILE A 12 4.56 0.20 -14.23
CA ILE A 12 3.76 0.13 -13.00
C ILE A 12 4.30 1.11 -11.94
N GLY A 13 5.62 1.24 -11.79
CA GLY A 13 6.21 2.19 -10.85
C GLY A 13 5.93 3.65 -11.19
N LEU A 14 6.03 4.02 -12.47
CA LEU A 14 5.67 5.35 -12.97
C LEU A 14 4.18 5.66 -12.76
N GLN A 15 3.30 4.68 -12.95
CA GLN A 15 1.89 4.81 -12.63
C GLN A 15 1.68 5.04 -11.13
N LEU A 16 2.35 4.26 -10.27
CA LEU A 16 2.27 4.42 -8.82
C LEU A 16 2.79 5.79 -8.33
N ASP A 17 3.85 6.33 -8.93
CA ASP A 17 4.34 7.70 -8.67
C ASP A 17 3.27 8.75 -9.02
N ALA A 18 2.54 8.54 -10.12
CA ALA A 18 1.39 9.36 -10.52
C ALA A 18 0.11 9.08 -9.71
N SER A 19 0.17 8.26 -8.65
CA SER A 19 -0.98 7.80 -7.85
C SER A 19 -2.03 7.00 -8.65
N ILE A 20 -1.64 6.46 -9.81
CA ILE A 20 -2.43 5.55 -10.63
C ILE A 20 -2.14 4.13 -10.14
N PHE A 21 -3.09 3.54 -9.42
CA PHE A 21 -2.96 2.17 -8.93
C PHE A 21 -3.14 1.16 -10.08
N PRO A 22 -2.31 0.11 -10.16
CA PRO A 22 -2.40 -0.93 -11.18
C PRO A 22 -3.62 -1.85 -10.99
N ILE A 23 -4.01 -2.57 -12.03
CA ILE A 23 -5.10 -3.56 -11.98
C ILE A 23 -4.55 -4.90 -11.48
N VAL A 24 -5.21 -5.49 -10.49
CA VAL A 24 -4.93 -6.86 -10.03
C VAL A 24 -5.99 -7.82 -10.60
N MET A 25 -5.54 -8.84 -11.32
CA MET A 25 -6.35 -9.94 -11.83
C MET A 25 -6.31 -11.16 -10.89
N ASN A 26 -7.18 -12.13 -11.16
CA ASN A 26 -7.17 -13.41 -10.44
C ASN A 26 -5.77 -14.07 -10.47
N GLY A 27 -5.42 -14.75 -9.37
CA GLY A 27 -4.07 -15.25 -9.11
C GLY A 27 -3.07 -14.15 -8.71
N GLY A 28 -3.52 -12.91 -8.46
CA GLY A 28 -2.65 -11.80 -8.08
C GLY A 28 -1.73 -11.32 -9.20
N LEU A 29 -2.18 -11.41 -10.45
CA LEU A 29 -1.43 -10.92 -11.60
C LEU A 29 -1.65 -9.42 -11.76
N VAL A 30 -0.57 -8.63 -11.78
CA VAL A 30 -0.61 -7.16 -11.82
C VAL A 30 -0.36 -6.65 -13.23
N MET A 31 -1.22 -5.75 -13.68
CA MET A 31 -1.12 -5.07 -14.98
C MET A 31 -1.16 -3.55 -14.79
N SER A 32 -0.54 -2.82 -15.71
CA SER A 32 -0.69 -1.37 -15.77
C SER A 32 -2.16 -0.99 -16.08
N SER A 33 -2.60 0.14 -15.53
CA SER A 33 -3.98 0.62 -15.59
C SER A 33 -4.29 1.30 -16.92
N LYS A 34 -4.27 0.47 -17.98
CA LYS A 34 -4.15 0.86 -19.40
C LYS A 34 -2.78 1.49 -19.72
N PRO A 35 -2.29 1.39 -20.96
CA PRO A 35 -1.10 2.12 -21.36
C PRO A 35 -1.39 3.61 -21.22
N SER A 36 -0.62 4.28 -20.37
CA SER A 36 -0.51 5.73 -20.47
C SER A 36 0.08 6.03 -21.85
N ILE A 37 -0.60 6.87 -22.63
CA ILE A 37 0.08 7.62 -23.68
C ILE A 37 1.05 8.52 -22.94
N LEU A 38 2.26 8.02 -22.72
CA LEU A 38 3.39 8.83 -22.29
C LEU A 38 3.55 9.89 -23.37
N ASN A 39 3.13 11.11 -23.05
CA ASN A 39 3.51 12.30 -23.78
C ASN A 39 5.04 12.44 -23.63
N LEU A 40 5.75 11.71 -24.49
CA LEU A 40 7.10 12.06 -24.92
C LEU A 40 6.99 13.43 -25.59
N THR A 41 7.05 14.49 -24.79
CA THR A 41 7.48 15.80 -25.26
C THR A 41 8.95 15.71 -25.63
N LEU A 42 9.22 15.04 -26.74
CA LEU A 42 10.38 15.32 -27.57
C LEU A 42 10.15 16.67 -28.24
N ASP A 43 11.22 17.46 -28.37
CA ASP A 43 11.15 18.81 -28.92
C ASP A 43 10.67 18.86 -30.38
N LYS A 44 10.02 20.00 -30.71
CA LYS A 44 9.52 20.46 -32.04
C LYS A 44 8.19 19.79 -32.45
N GLU A 45 7.15 20.54 -32.80
CA GLU A 45 7.17 21.60 -33.81
C GLU A 45 6.32 22.85 -33.47
N GLN A 46 6.70 23.98 -34.07
CA GLN A 46 5.84 25.15 -34.20
C GLN A 46 4.82 24.91 -35.32
N LEU A 47 3.57 25.38 -35.18
CA LEU A 47 2.90 26.26 -36.15
C LEU A 47 1.42 26.56 -35.78
N ASN A 48 1.19 27.83 -35.46
CA ASN A 48 0.03 28.67 -35.80
C ASN A 48 -1.44 28.34 -35.41
N GLU A 49 -2.19 29.45 -35.33
CA GLU A 49 -3.65 29.60 -35.22
C GLU A 49 -4.30 29.31 -33.85
N ARG A 50 -5.18 30.16 -33.31
CA ARG A 50 -5.65 31.49 -33.76
C ARG A 50 -6.09 32.34 -32.56
N LYS A 51 -5.82 33.65 -32.60
CA LYS A 51 -6.40 34.61 -31.64
C LYS A 51 -7.91 34.72 -31.88
N THR A 52 -8.71 34.62 -30.82
CA THR A 52 -9.98 35.36 -30.75
C THR A 52 -10.10 36.05 -29.40
N ARG A 53 -10.09 37.38 -29.44
CA ARG A 53 -10.31 38.31 -28.33
C ARG A 53 -11.81 38.58 -28.25
N SER A 54 -12.40 38.55 -27.07
CA SER A 54 -13.60 39.34 -26.79
C SER A 54 -13.58 39.82 -25.35
N GLU A 55 -13.41 41.13 -25.18
CA GLU A 55 -13.60 41.81 -23.90
C GLU A 55 -15.09 41.87 -23.54
N LYS A 56 -15.38 41.87 -22.23
CA LYS A 56 -16.25 42.91 -21.67
C LYS A 56 -16.02 43.09 -20.15
N GLN A 57 -15.77 44.34 -19.77
CA GLN A 57 -16.05 44.89 -18.43
C GLN A 57 -17.58 44.85 -18.20
N THR A 58 -18.20 45.06 -17.03
CA THR A 58 -17.88 45.79 -15.78
C THR A 58 -18.45 44.99 -14.56
N ASP A 59 -18.33 45.36 -13.27
CA ASP A 59 -17.75 46.54 -12.60
C ASP A 59 -17.23 46.23 -11.17
N GLN A 60 -16.74 47.23 -10.44
CA GLN A 60 -16.65 47.26 -8.97
C GLN A 60 -17.85 48.03 -8.35
N PRO A 61 -18.11 47.83 -7.04
CA PRO A 61 -17.71 48.90 -6.12
C PRO A 61 -16.93 48.42 -4.89
N GLU A 62 -16.00 49.27 -4.48
CA GLU A 62 -15.26 49.22 -3.20
C GLU A 62 -16.13 49.72 -2.02
N ILE A 63 -15.85 49.31 -0.76
CA ILE A 63 -15.80 50.18 0.44
C ILE A 63 -15.60 49.43 1.80
N THR A 64 -14.52 49.81 2.50
CA THR A 64 -14.20 49.72 3.96
C THR A 64 -14.05 48.39 4.74
N ARG A 65 -12.80 48.15 5.17
CA ARG A 65 -12.30 48.03 6.57
C ARG A 65 -13.16 47.32 7.65
N LYS A 66 -12.63 46.21 8.17
CA LYS A 66 -12.29 46.02 9.61
C LYS A 66 -11.34 44.83 9.82
N SER A 67 -10.53 44.91 10.87
CA SER A 67 -9.54 43.91 11.32
C SER A 67 -9.84 43.58 12.80
N PRO A 68 -9.12 42.65 13.47
CA PRO A 68 -9.02 41.21 13.21
C PRO A 68 -9.67 40.40 14.35
N ARG A 69 -9.99 39.11 14.15
CA ARG A 69 -10.14 38.19 15.30
C ARG A 69 -9.86 36.72 14.99
N THR A 70 -9.03 36.18 15.87
CA THR A 70 -8.65 34.78 16.14
C THR A 70 -9.74 33.71 15.99
N GLY A 71 -9.30 32.51 15.59
CA GLY A 71 -9.77 31.27 16.23
C GLY A 71 -10.85 30.48 15.50
N GLY A 72 -10.49 29.83 14.39
CA GLY A 72 -11.30 28.77 13.78
C GLY A 72 -10.42 27.67 13.23
N LYS A 73 -10.46 26.46 13.81
CA LYS A 73 -9.86 25.26 13.20
C LYS A 73 -10.66 24.93 11.93
N PRO A 74 -10.05 24.81 10.75
CA PRO A 74 -10.77 24.32 9.58
C PRO A 74 -11.01 22.82 9.75
N THR A 75 -12.28 22.42 9.83
CA THR A 75 -12.70 21.04 9.69
C THR A 75 -12.53 20.65 8.22
N TYR A 76 -11.43 19.98 7.87
CA TYR A 76 -11.16 19.58 6.49
C TYR A 76 -12.00 18.38 6.08
N SER A 77 -12.93 18.60 5.16
CA SER A 77 -13.65 17.56 4.45
C SER A 77 -12.72 16.78 3.51
N ARG A 78 -12.98 15.47 3.41
CA ARG A 78 -12.24 14.54 2.52
C ARG A 78 -12.37 14.90 1.05
N THR A 79 -11.27 14.75 0.32
CA THR A 79 -11.27 14.23 -1.05
C THR A 79 -10.54 12.88 -1.03
N SER A 80 -11.29 11.80 -0.93
CA SER A 80 -10.77 10.45 -1.14
C SER A 80 -10.43 10.26 -2.61
N ALA A 81 -9.17 9.93 -2.92
CA ALA A 81 -8.84 9.43 -4.25
C ALA A 81 -9.60 8.11 -4.46
N GLU A 82 -10.43 8.04 -5.50
CA GLU A 82 -11.16 6.82 -5.84
C GLU A 82 -10.15 5.74 -6.28
N SER A 83 -9.90 4.79 -5.39
CA SER A 83 -9.11 3.60 -5.71
C SER A 83 -9.72 2.89 -6.91
N GLY A 84 -8.91 2.54 -7.92
CA GLY A 84 -9.32 1.91 -9.17
C GLY A 84 -9.89 0.49 -9.06
N GLY A 85 -10.94 0.31 -8.25
CA GLY A 85 -11.63 -0.95 -8.05
C GLY A 85 -12.57 -1.26 -9.21
N THR A 86 -12.17 -2.16 -10.10
CA THR A 86 -13.05 -2.65 -11.17
C THR A 86 -13.81 -3.92 -10.74
N ARG A 87 -14.41 -3.89 -9.53
CA ARG A 87 -15.40 -4.86 -9.06
C ARG A 87 -16.49 -4.12 -8.28
N THR A 88 -17.73 -4.24 -8.73
CA THR A 88 -18.89 -3.53 -8.17
C THR A 88 -19.08 -3.87 -6.69
N ALA A 89 -19.09 -2.87 -5.82
CA ALA A 89 -19.37 -3.07 -4.40
C ALA A 89 -20.83 -3.50 -4.20
N CYS A 90 -21.05 -4.72 -3.69
CA CYS A 90 -22.37 -5.18 -3.30
C CYS A 90 -22.73 -4.66 -1.89
N SER A 91 -24.02 -4.36 -1.68
CA SER A 91 -24.51 -3.42 -0.67
C SER A 91 -24.11 -3.70 0.79
N THR A 92 -23.77 -2.63 1.50
CA THR A 92 -23.50 -2.63 2.95
C THR A 92 -24.75 -2.95 3.78
N SER A 93 -24.66 -3.92 4.70
CA SER A 93 -25.65 -4.17 5.75
C SER A 93 -25.02 -4.00 7.14
N SER A 94 -25.77 -3.44 8.08
CA SER A 94 -25.31 -3.07 9.43
C SER A 94 -24.94 -4.27 10.31
N PHE A 95 -24.18 -3.97 11.38
CA PHE A 95 -23.44 -4.95 12.18
C PHE A 95 -24.25 -5.55 13.34
N SER A 96 -24.05 -6.85 13.58
CA SER A 96 -24.32 -7.53 14.85
C SER A 96 -23.17 -8.50 15.14
N LEU A 97 -22.67 -8.56 16.37
CA LEU A 97 -21.38 -9.18 16.69
C LEU A 97 -21.29 -10.65 16.26
N ASN A 98 -22.34 -11.44 16.50
CA ASN A 98 -22.34 -12.87 16.17
C ASN A 98 -22.45 -13.16 14.66
N SER A 99 -22.68 -12.15 13.81
CA SER A 99 -22.81 -12.31 12.35
C SER A 99 -21.54 -11.96 11.57
N ALA A 100 -20.51 -11.41 12.22
CA ALA A 100 -19.30 -10.97 11.54
C ALA A 100 -18.48 -12.15 11.01
N ASP A 101 -18.39 -13.23 11.80
CA ASP A 101 -17.60 -14.42 11.51
C ASP A 101 -18.21 -15.19 10.33
N ASP A 102 -19.53 -15.48 10.39
CA ASP A 102 -20.27 -16.12 9.30
C ASP A 102 -20.16 -15.34 7.98
N LYS A 103 -20.30 -14.00 8.03
CA LYS A 103 -20.15 -13.14 6.83
C LYS A 103 -18.75 -13.20 6.23
N LEU A 104 -17.72 -13.45 7.02
CA LEU A 104 -16.34 -13.45 6.56
C LEU A 104 -15.89 -14.86 6.11
N TYR A 105 -16.39 -15.91 6.77
CA TYR A 105 -16.33 -17.29 6.28
C TYR A 105 -17.09 -17.48 4.95
N ALA A 106 -18.28 -16.88 4.80
CA ALA A 106 -19.06 -16.94 3.57
C ALA A 106 -18.34 -16.34 2.35
N LYS A 107 -17.43 -15.39 2.57
CA LYS A 107 -16.60 -14.76 1.52
C LYS A 107 -15.34 -15.55 1.15
N LEU A 108 -15.02 -16.65 1.84
CA LEU A 108 -13.81 -17.43 1.51
C LEU A 108 -13.89 -18.12 0.15
N SER A 109 -15.10 -18.40 -0.34
CA SER A 109 -15.33 -18.86 -1.72
C SER A 109 -14.94 -17.81 -2.76
N GLU A 110 -15.19 -16.51 -2.51
CA GLU A 110 -14.72 -15.41 -3.36
C GLU A 110 -13.19 -15.34 -3.36
N VAL A 111 -12.56 -15.55 -2.21
CA VAL A 111 -11.09 -15.59 -2.09
C VAL A 111 -10.52 -16.74 -2.90
N GLN A 112 -11.07 -17.96 -2.78
CA GLN A 112 -10.61 -19.10 -3.59
C GLN A 112 -10.90 -18.92 -5.09
N LEU A 113 -12.00 -18.26 -5.48
CA LEU A 113 -12.27 -17.93 -6.88
C LEU A 113 -11.28 -16.90 -7.44
N ALA A 114 -10.91 -15.90 -6.65
CA ALA A 114 -9.95 -14.87 -7.04
C ALA A 114 -8.49 -15.36 -6.96
N TYR A 115 -8.17 -16.22 -6.01
CA TYR A 115 -6.84 -16.78 -5.75
C TYR A 115 -6.95 -18.31 -5.57
N PRO A 116 -6.96 -19.10 -6.66
CA PRO A 116 -7.23 -20.54 -6.64
C PRO A 116 -6.36 -21.37 -5.69
N GLU A 117 -5.08 -21.01 -5.56
CA GLU A 117 -4.13 -21.70 -4.68
C GLU A 117 -4.29 -21.36 -3.18
N THR A 118 -5.37 -20.68 -2.80
CA THR A 118 -5.61 -20.30 -1.40
C THR A 118 -5.94 -21.51 -0.53
N THR A 119 -5.06 -21.78 0.44
CA THR A 119 -5.30 -22.79 1.47
C THR A 119 -5.83 -22.12 2.74
N ILE A 120 -6.89 -22.70 3.32
CA ILE A 120 -7.57 -22.19 4.52
C ILE A 120 -7.35 -23.18 5.66
N TYR A 121 -6.91 -22.70 6.82
CA TYR A 121 -6.72 -23.52 8.02
C TYR A 121 -7.53 -22.94 9.16
N LYS A 122 -8.52 -23.69 9.66
CA LYS A 122 -9.37 -23.26 10.78
C LYS A 122 -8.70 -23.59 12.11
N GLN A 123 -8.78 -22.66 13.06
CA GLN A 123 -8.46 -22.85 14.47
C GLN A 123 -9.68 -22.38 15.29
N GLU A 124 -9.63 -22.48 16.62
CA GLU A 124 -10.80 -22.27 17.49
C GLU A 124 -11.32 -20.83 17.50
N GLU A 125 -10.45 -19.83 17.65
CA GLU A 125 -10.82 -18.40 17.67
C GLU A 125 -10.35 -17.60 16.44
N MET A 126 -9.76 -18.28 15.45
CA MET A 126 -9.14 -17.64 14.28
C MET A 126 -9.01 -18.60 13.11
N PHE A 127 -8.68 -18.09 11.92
CA PHE A 127 -8.27 -18.93 10.80
C PHE A 127 -7.09 -18.30 10.05
N TRP A 128 -6.35 -19.15 9.37
CA TRP A 128 -5.24 -18.76 8.50
C TRP A 128 -5.61 -18.88 7.03
N LEU A 129 -5.15 -17.93 6.23
CA LEU A 129 -5.08 -18.03 4.78
C LEU A 129 -3.62 -18.09 4.37
N ARG A 130 -3.24 -19.09 3.57
CA ARG A 130 -2.00 -19.09 2.79
C ARG A 130 -2.39 -18.83 1.33
N VAL A 131 -1.99 -17.69 0.79
CA VAL A 131 -2.38 -17.21 -0.55
C VAL A 131 -1.12 -17.05 -1.40
N GLU A 132 -1.16 -17.53 -2.65
CA GLU A 132 -0.09 -17.27 -3.62
C GLU A 132 -0.50 -16.21 -4.64
N SER A 133 0.42 -15.31 -4.98
CA SER A 133 0.21 -14.19 -5.90
C SER A 133 1.31 -14.18 -6.98
N LEU A 134 0.91 -14.17 -8.25
CA LEU A 134 1.79 -14.35 -9.41
C LEU A 134 2.59 -13.08 -9.75
N LEU A 135 2.11 -11.90 -9.37
CA LEU A 135 2.74 -10.59 -9.56
C LEU A 135 2.89 -10.19 -11.04
N LEU A 136 3.81 -10.79 -11.80
CA LEU A 136 4.09 -10.44 -13.20
C LEU A 136 4.32 -11.69 -14.07
N PRO A 137 3.93 -11.68 -15.36
CA PRO A 137 4.14 -12.81 -16.25
C PRO A 137 5.63 -13.16 -16.41
N GLY A 138 5.96 -14.43 -16.21
CA GLY A 138 7.32 -14.94 -16.41
C GLY A 138 8.34 -14.52 -15.34
N LEU A 139 7.92 -13.93 -14.22
CA LEU A 139 8.81 -13.48 -13.13
C LEU A 139 9.66 -14.62 -12.51
N GLY A 140 9.21 -15.87 -12.60
CA GLY A 140 9.93 -17.04 -12.06
C GLY A 140 9.89 -17.16 -10.53
N ARG A 141 9.22 -16.23 -9.83
CA ARG A 141 8.87 -16.30 -8.41
C ARG A 141 7.47 -15.71 -8.18
N LYS A 142 6.81 -16.17 -7.11
CA LYS A 142 5.52 -15.68 -6.60
C LYS A 142 5.73 -14.94 -5.29
N ALA A 143 4.75 -14.15 -4.86
CA ALA A 143 4.57 -13.81 -3.46
C ALA A 143 3.68 -14.86 -2.77
N ILE A 144 3.98 -15.17 -1.51
CA ILE A 144 3.17 -15.98 -0.59
C ILE A 144 2.77 -15.06 0.55
N PHE A 145 1.47 -14.90 0.77
CA PHE A 145 0.91 -14.17 1.90
C PHE A 145 0.35 -15.15 2.93
N LEU A 146 0.74 -14.97 4.18
CA LEU A 146 0.10 -15.61 5.33
C LEU A 146 -0.76 -14.59 6.04
N LEU A 147 -2.07 -14.82 6.14
CA LEU A 147 -3.00 -13.94 6.86
C LEU A 147 -3.58 -14.70 8.04
N ALA A 148 -3.35 -14.23 9.26
CA ALA A 148 -4.09 -14.60 10.44
C ALA A 148 -5.30 -13.68 10.58
N VAL A 149 -6.51 -14.23 10.45
CA VAL A 149 -7.76 -13.51 10.66
C VAL A 149 -8.34 -13.92 12.02
N ILE A 150 -8.50 -12.93 12.90
CA ILE A 150 -8.88 -13.14 14.31
C ILE A 150 -10.18 -12.38 14.58
N PRO A 151 -11.36 -12.99 14.36
CA PRO A 151 -12.62 -12.25 14.28
C PRO A 151 -13.07 -11.63 15.61
N LYS A 152 -12.85 -12.33 16.72
CA LYS A 152 -13.07 -11.87 18.10
C LYS A 152 -12.46 -10.49 18.39
N PHE A 153 -11.30 -10.20 17.81
CA PHE A 153 -10.59 -8.92 17.96
C PHE A 153 -10.70 -8.01 16.73
N ARG A 154 -11.48 -8.41 15.71
CA ARG A 154 -11.62 -7.70 14.42
C ARG A 154 -10.25 -7.33 13.80
N LYS A 155 -9.29 -8.25 13.92
CA LYS A 155 -7.88 -8.04 13.59
C LYS A 155 -7.46 -8.97 12.45
N ILE A 156 -6.65 -8.46 11.54
CA ILE A 156 -5.89 -9.26 10.57
C ILE A 156 -4.42 -8.92 10.76
N ILE A 157 -3.56 -9.94 10.80
CA ILE A 157 -2.10 -9.81 10.78
C ILE A 157 -1.60 -10.58 9.56
N ALA A 158 -0.70 -9.99 8.78
CA ALA A 158 -0.23 -10.57 7.53
C ALA A 158 1.29 -10.57 7.41
N TRP A 159 1.86 -11.58 6.76
CA TRP A 159 3.28 -11.68 6.44
C TRP A 159 3.47 -12.05 4.97
N GLY A 160 4.47 -11.44 4.32
CA GLY A 160 4.78 -11.64 2.92
C GLY A 160 6.13 -12.32 2.70
N TYR A 161 6.18 -13.28 1.78
CA TYR A 161 7.37 -14.02 1.41
C TYR A 161 7.50 -14.16 -0.11
N TRP A 162 8.73 -14.17 -0.64
CA TRP A 162 9.01 -14.67 -1.97
C TRP A 162 9.12 -16.19 -1.98
N SER A 163 8.50 -16.86 -2.97
CA SER A 163 8.82 -18.25 -3.27
C SER A 163 10.20 -18.35 -3.92
N VAL A 164 11.07 -19.25 -3.44
CA VAL A 164 12.41 -19.49 -4.00
C VAL A 164 12.44 -20.85 -4.68
N TRP A 165 13.16 -20.92 -5.81
CA TRP A 165 13.08 -21.91 -6.92
C TRP A 165 12.99 -23.42 -6.60
N SER A 166 13.26 -23.87 -5.37
CA SER A 166 13.22 -25.30 -5.01
C SER A 166 12.26 -25.59 -3.85
N ILE A 167 12.58 -25.18 -2.62
CA ILE A 167 11.76 -25.41 -1.41
C ILE A 167 11.89 -24.21 -0.42
N GLY A 168 12.32 -23.06 -0.92
CA GLY A 168 12.66 -21.90 -0.09
C GLY A 168 11.55 -20.86 -0.02
N VAL A 169 11.50 -20.15 1.09
CA VAL A 169 10.84 -18.84 1.19
C VAL A 169 11.84 -17.83 1.72
N SER A 170 11.78 -16.60 1.22
CA SER A 170 12.50 -15.46 1.83
C SER A 170 11.49 -14.38 2.19
N TRP A 171 11.59 -13.83 3.38
CA TRP A 171 10.70 -12.76 3.83
C TRP A 171 10.86 -11.51 2.95
N ILE A 172 9.73 -10.89 2.59
CA ILE A 172 9.73 -9.63 1.84
C ILE A 172 10.09 -8.52 2.83
N GLY A 173 11.29 -7.96 2.64
CA GLY A 173 12.08 -7.24 3.64
C GLY A 173 11.51 -5.92 4.16
N PRO A 174 12.27 -5.17 4.98
CA PRO A 174 11.75 -4.38 6.10
C PRO A 174 10.92 -3.13 5.75
N ARG A 175 10.83 -2.75 4.47
CA ARG A 175 10.08 -1.57 4.03
C ARG A 175 8.59 -1.83 4.18
N HIS A 176 7.86 -0.96 4.87
CA HIS A 176 6.43 -1.16 5.13
C HIS A 176 6.11 -2.51 5.82
N THR A 177 7.00 -2.99 6.69
CA THR A 177 6.75 -4.08 7.66
C THR A 177 7.01 -3.56 9.07
N ASN A 178 6.28 -2.51 9.46
CA ASN A 178 6.68 -1.63 10.57
C ASN A 178 6.47 -2.19 11.98
N TYR A 179 6.08 -3.46 12.08
CA TYR A 179 5.93 -4.18 13.34
C TYR A 179 7.17 -5.03 13.65
N PRO A 180 7.53 -5.20 14.95
CA PRO A 180 8.67 -6.03 15.36
C PRO A 180 8.63 -7.48 14.87
N ASP A 181 7.45 -8.03 14.65
CA ASP A 181 7.22 -9.40 14.17
C ASP A 181 7.30 -9.53 12.64
N GLY A 182 7.82 -8.51 11.94
CA GLY A 182 7.94 -8.49 10.48
C GLY A 182 6.61 -8.54 9.71
N SER A 183 5.48 -8.30 10.39
CA SER A 183 4.17 -8.25 9.74
C SER A 183 3.99 -7.00 8.88
N MET A 184 3.16 -7.12 7.85
CA MET A 184 2.98 -6.16 6.77
C MET A 184 2.15 -4.93 7.20
N CYS A 185 2.61 -3.74 6.83
CA CYS A 185 1.92 -2.47 6.99
C CYS A 185 1.67 -1.85 5.59
N ALA A 186 0.75 -2.45 4.84
CA ALA A 186 0.55 -2.16 3.40
C ALA A 186 -0.45 -1.02 3.09
N PHE A 187 -1.29 -0.63 4.07
CA PHE A 187 -2.30 0.44 3.96
C PHE A 187 -2.55 1.06 5.35
N ASP A 188 -3.09 2.28 5.42
CA ASP A 188 -3.47 2.91 6.69
C ASP A 188 -4.97 2.66 6.95
N MET A 189 -5.31 2.08 8.11
CA MET A 189 -6.71 1.88 8.50
C MET A 189 -7.50 3.21 8.60
N MET A 190 -6.81 4.33 8.80
CA MET A 190 -7.40 5.66 8.90
C MET A 190 -7.72 6.30 7.54
N ASP A 191 -7.05 5.87 6.46
CA ASP A 191 -7.30 6.38 5.11
C ASP A 191 -8.62 5.85 4.51
N GLY A 192 -9.11 4.71 5.03
CA GLY A 192 -10.37 4.10 4.64
C GLY A 192 -10.30 3.17 3.41
N SER A 193 -9.11 2.84 2.91
CA SER A 193 -8.90 1.92 1.79
C SER A 193 -9.45 0.53 2.08
N TRP A 194 -9.36 0.07 3.33
CA TRP A 194 -9.92 -1.21 3.78
C TRP A 194 -10.23 -1.18 5.28
N GLN A 195 -11.34 -1.78 5.69
CA GLN A 195 -11.76 -1.95 7.08
C GLN A 195 -12.18 -3.39 7.40
N TYR A 196 -12.13 -3.79 8.69
CA TYR A 196 -12.52 -5.14 9.10
C TYR A 196 -13.99 -5.45 8.81
N GLY A 197 -14.20 -6.36 7.85
CA GLY A 197 -15.51 -6.76 7.31
C GLY A 197 -15.64 -6.56 5.80
N ASP A 198 -14.75 -5.75 5.21
CA ASP A 198 -14.65 -5.52 3.76
C ASP A 198 -14.25 -6.80 3.01
N ASN A 199 -14.18 -6.72 1.67
CA ASN A 199 -13.80 -7.87 0.85
C ASN A 199 -12.32 -8.25 1.10
N LEU A 200 -12.07 -9.53 1.42
CA LEU A 200 -10.72 -10.07 1.59
C LEU A 200 -9.92 -10.10 0.28
N VAL A 201 -10.58 -10.23 -0.88
CA VAL A 201 -9.93 -10.12 -2.19
C VAL A 201 -9.29 -8.74 -2.34
N LYS A 202 -9.99 -7.66 -1.98
CA LYS A 202 -9.45 -6.28 -2.00
C LYS A 202 -8.21 -6.13 -1.11
N LEU A 203 -8.19 -6.81 0.05
CA LEU A 203 -7.03 -6.84 0.94
C LEU A 203 -5.82 -7.55 0.30
N LEU A 204 -6.07 -8.70 -0.34
CA LEU A 204 -5.06 -9.47 -1.06
C LEU A 204 -4.55 -8.74 -2.32
N ASP A 205 -5.41 -7.95 -2.97
CA ASP A 205 -5.02 -7.04 -4.06
C ASP A 205 -4.05 -5.96 -3.53
N PHE A 206 -4.33 -5.34 -2.38
CA PHE A 206 -3.39 -4.38 -1.75
C PHE A 206 -2.06 -5.03 -1.36
N TYR A 207 -2.07 -6.24 -0.79
CA TYR A 207 -0.86 -7.00 -0.48
C TYR A 207 -0.08 -7.40 -1.74
N THR A 208 -0.79 -7.72 -2.82
CA THR A 208 -0.21 -7.99 -4.15
C THR A 208 0.48 -6.75 -4.73
N VAL A 209 -0.16 -5.58 -4.67
CA VAL A 209 0.47 -4.31 -5.10
C VAL A 209 1.66 -3.95 -4.21
N TRP A 210 1.56 -4.14 -2.89
CA TRP A 210 2.68 -3.95 -1.96
C TRP A 210 3.88 -4.84 -2.32
N ALA A 211 3.66 -6.11 -2.66
CA ALA A 211 4.73 -6.98 -3.14
C ALA A 211 5.33 -6.47 -4.46
N VAL A 212 4.52 -5.97 -5.41
CA VAL A 212 5.07 -5.33 -6.63
C VAL A 212 5.90 -4.08 -6.31
N ARG A 213 5.57 -3.30 -5.28
CA ARG A 213 6.42 -2.18 -4.81
C ARG A 213 7.77 -2.66 -4.28
N HIS A 214 7.81 -3.78 -3.55
CA HIS A 214 9.07 -4.41 -3.13
C HIS A 214 9.90 -4.96 -4.29
N LEU A 215 9.25 -5.58 -5.27
CA LEU A 215 9.90 -6.02 -6.50
C LEU A 215 10.49 -4.82 -7.28
N TYR A 216 9.79 -3.68 -7.31
CA TYR A 216 10.31 -2.44 -7.88
C TYR A 216 11.52 -1.93 -7.11
N LEU A 217 11.46 -1.90 -5.77
CA LEU A 217 12.56 -1.51 -4.89
C LEU A 217 13.82 -2.37 -5.14
N GLU A 218 13.67 -3.68 -5.33
CA GLU A 218 14.79 -4.57 -5.69
C GLU A 218 15.43 -4.26 -7.04
N TYR A 219 14.66 -3.79 -8.04
CA TYR A 219 15.13 -3.58 -9.42
C TYR A 219 15.66 -2.16 -9.69
N PHE A 220 15.12 -1.16 -8.98
CA PHE A 220 15.34 0.25 -9.24
C PHE A 220 15.89 1.02 -8.02
N ASP A 221 16.09 0.33 -6.90
CA ASP A 221 16.65 0.87 -5.66
C ASP A 221 15.88 2.12 -5.14
N ARG A 222 14.56 2.16 -5.36
CA ARG A 222 13.65 3.18 -4.81
C ARG A 222 12.24 2.62 -4.60
N TRP A 223 11.49 3.20 -3.67
CA TRP A 223 10.07 2.91 -3.52
C TRP A 223 9.23 3.68 -4.56
N PRO A 224 8.29 3.02 -5.27
CA PRO A 224 7.38 3.69 -6.21
C PRO A 224 6.08 4.15 -5.53
N GLY A 225 5.67 5.38 -5.84
CA GLY A 225 4.47 6.00 -5.32
C GLY A 225 4.61 6.70 -3.96
N PRO A 226 3.59 7.49 -3.57
CA PRO A 226 3.58 8.19 -2.29
C PRO A 226 3.62 7.24 -1.09
N GLN A 227 4.30 7.66 -0.02
CA GLN A 227 4.58 6.82 1.15
C GLN A 227 4.04 7.41 2.45
N ALA A 228 3.05 6.75 3.04
CA ALA A 228 2.52 7.10 4.34
C ALA A 228 3.47 6.62 5.47
N SER A 229 4.16 7.55 6.11
CA SER A 229 4.71 7.38 7.45
C SER A 229 4.54 8.70 8.22
N SER A 230 4.02 8.62 9.44
CA SER A 230 3.89 9.76 10.35
C SER A 230 5.21 10.09 11.06
N SER A 231 6.09 9.11 11.24
CA SER A 231 7.37 9.25 11.94
C SER A 231 8.42 9.97 11.08
N TYR A 232 8.84 11.16 11.50
CA TYR A 232 9.94 11.89 10.85
C TYR A 232 11.27 11.12 10.91
N VAL A 233 11.45 10.28 11.94
CA VAL A 233 12.65 9.43 12.11
C VAL A 233 12.63 8.27 11.12
N GLU A 234 11.48 7.61 10.94
CA GLU A 234 11.30 6.54 9.95
C GLU A 234 11.53 7.08 8.54
N ARG A 235 10.89 8.22 8.19
CA ARG A 235 11.09 8.87 6.89
C ARG A 235 12.57 9.17 6.65
N ASN A 236 13.25 9.77 7.62
CA ASN A 236 14.66 10.14 7.46
C ASN A 236 15.61 8.94 7.26
N PHE A 237 15.31 7.80 7.87
CA PHE A 237 16.13 6.59 7.75
C PHE A 237 15.70 5.63 6.63
N GLU A 238 14.49 5.74 6.08
CA GLU A 238 14.01 4.79 5.06
C GLU A 238 13.72 5.43 3.70
N PHE A 239 13.35 6.71 3.64
CA PHE A 239 12.95 7.38 2.40
C PHE A 239 14.18 7.91 1.67
N LYS A 240 14.23 7.69 0.36
CA LYS A 240 15.29 8.27 -0.49
C LYS A 240 14.86 9.61 -1.05
N ASP A 241 15.86 10.47 -1.28
CA ASP A 241 15.69 11.87 -1.70
C ASP A 241 14.80 12.07 -2.93
N HIS A 242 14.79 11.10 -3.85
CA HIS A 242 14.05 11.12 -5.10
C HIS A 242 12.73 10.30 -5.06
N GLU A 243 12.36 9.71 -3.92
CA GLU A 243 11.06 9.04 -3.76
C GLU A 243 9.93 10.06 -3.55
N CYS A 244 8.70 9.71 -3.93
CA CYS A 244 7.53 10.56 -3.71
C CYS A 244 7.22 10.73 -2.21
N CYS A 245 6.98 11.97 -1.78
CA CYS A 245 6.54 12.22 -0.40
C CYS A 245 5.05 11.89 -0.25
N GLY A 246 4.66 11.18 0.82
CA GLY A 246 3.25 10.84 1.12
C GLY A 246 2.39 11.97 1.69
N CYS A 247 2.74 13.24 1.45
CA CYS A 247 1.91 14.35 1.90
C CYS A 247 0.66 14.50 1.01
N PRO A 248 -0.53 14.82 1.58
CA PRO A 248 -1.78 14.95 0.80
C PRO A 248 -1.72 15.99 -0.33
N MET A 249 -0.87 17.00 -0.17
CA MET A 249 -0.46 17.91 -1.24
C MET A 249 0.98 17.56 -1.61
N PRO A 250 1.23 16.78 -2.67
CA PRO A 250 2.58 16.36 -3.02
C PRO A 250 3.39 17.56 -3.52
N GLN A 251 4.38 17.99 -2.73
CA GLN A 251 5.41 18.95 -3.16
C GLN A 251 6.54 18.27 -3.96
N GLY A 252 6.22 17.17 -4.66
CA GLY A 252 7.18 16.32 -5.34
C GLY A 252 7.88 15.32 -4.41
N THR A 253 9.21 15.34 -4.42
CA THR A 253 10.03 14.31 -3.78
C THR A 253 10.21 14.53 -2.28
N TYR A 254 10.64 13.48 -1.57
CA TYR A 254 10.97 13.54 -0.13
C TYR A 254 11.98 14.65 0.19
N HIS A 255 13.03 14.80 -0.63
CA HIS A 255 14.05 15.84 -0.48
C HIS A 255 13.46 17.26 -0.47
N ASN A 256 12.54 17.55 -1.40
CA ASN A 256 11.96 18.88 -1.55
C ASN A 256 10.81 19.16 -0.57
N CYS A 257 10.22 18.13 0.05
CA CYS A 257 9.03 18.24 0.89
C CYS A 257 9.33 18.10 2.39
N CYS A 258 9.53 16.88 2.89
CA CYS A 258 9.65 16.62 4.33
C CYS A 258 11.08 16.59 4.84
N LYS A 259 12.07 16.22 4.00
CA LYS A 259 13.46 16.00 4.45
C LYS A 259 14.07 17.19 5.23
N PRO A 260 13.91 18.47 4.84
CA PRO A 260 14.49 19.59 5.58
C PRO A 260 13.89 19.71 7.00
N ASN A 261 12.57 19.51 7.11
CA ASN A 261 11.84 19.56 8.38
C ASN A 261 12.11 18.33 9.27
N ASP A 262 12.35 17.17 8.67
CA ASP A 262 12.67 15.94 9.39
C ASP A 262 14.09 15.99 9.97
N ILE A 263 15.08 16.46 9.20
CA ILE A 263 16.46 16.67 9.66
C ILE A 263 16.50 17.73 10.78
N ALA A 264 15.75 18.82 10.68
CA ALA A 264 15.69 19.82 11.74
C ALA A 264 15.09 19.31 13.07
N LYS A 265 14.41 18.15 13.06
CA LYS A 265 13.79 17.52 14.24
C LYS A 265 14.55 16.30 14.76
N ILE A 266 15.42 15.69 13.95
CA ILE A 266 16.11 14.47 14.35
C ILE A 266 17.18 14.77 15.40
N THR A 267 17.08 14.09 16.54
CA THR A 267 18.09 14.14 17.61
C THR A 267 18.67 12.73 17.81
N PRO A 268 19.89 12.60 18.33
CA PRO A 268 20.46 11.28 18.65
C PRO A 268 19.56 10.46 19.59
N ALA A 269 18.87 11.12 20.52
CA ALA A 269 17.89 10.48 21.41
C ALA A 269 16.66 9.97 20.64
N ALA A 270 16.06 10.79 19.77
CA ALA A 270 14.90 10.38 18.96
C ALA A 270 15.25 9.23 18.00
N ALA A 271 16.45 9.28 17.40
CA ALA A 271 16.99 8.19 16.60
C ALA A 271 17.14 6.91 17.44
N LEU A 272 17.84 6.97 18.58
CA LEU A 272 18.05 5.82 19.45
C LEU A 272 16.73 5.22 19.96
N SER A 273 15.78 6.04 20.39
CA SER A 273 14.44 5.58 20.79
C SER A 273 13.72 4.89 19.63
N PHE A 274 13.72 5.47 18.42
CA PHE A 274 13.13 4.81 17.26
C PHE A 274 13.80 3.46 16.98
N TRP A 275 15.13 3.38 17.02
CA TRP A 275 15.87 2.14 16.81
C TRP A 275 15.51 1.04 17.83
N ILE A 276 15.42 1.39 19.12
CA ILE A 276 15.03 0.47 20.20
C ILE A 276 13.57 0.01 20.05
N PHE A 277 12.62 0.93 19.82
CA PHE A 277 11.19 0.61 19.83
C PHE A 277 10.68 0.02 18.50
N SER A 278 11.16 0.52 17.35
CA SER A 278 10.85 -0.09 16.05
C SER A 278 11.57 -1.42 15.84
N LYS A 279 12.55 -1.74 16.69
CA LYS A 279 13.39 -2.93 16.59
C LYS A 279 13.96 -3.09 15.18
N ARG A 280 14.44 -1.99 14.58
CA ARG A 280 14.68 -1.85 13.13
C ARG A 280 15.42 -3.04 12.48
N ASP A 281 16.51 -3.48 13.13
CA ASP A 281 17.39 -4.59 12.70
C ASP A 281 16.93 -5.99 13.20
N GLN A 282 15.86 -6.03 14.00
CA GLN A 282 15.21 -7.24 14.52
C GLN A 282 13.79 -7.42 13.96
N ARG A 283 13.33 -6.57 13.04
CA ARG A 283 12.04 -6.71 12.34
C ARG A 283 12.12 -7.96 11.48
N HIS A 284 11.64 -9.09 11.99
CA HIS A 284 11.63 -10.36 11.30
C HIS A 284 10.42 -11.20 11.73
N PRO A 285 9.82 -11.97 10.81
CA PRO A 285 8.82 -12.95 11.17
C PRO A 285 9.36 -13.96 12.17
N PRO A 286 8.57 -14.36 13.19
CA PRO A 286 8.89 -15.49 14.05
C PRO A 286 9.25 -16.75 13.23
N SER A 287 10.10 -17.62 13.80
CA SER A 287 10.51 -18.88 13.18
C SER A 287 9.34 -19.71 12.69
N ASP A 288 8.25 -19.72 13.45
CA ASP A 288 7.11 -20.60 13.22
C ASP A 288 6.22 -20.07 12.09
N ILE A 289 6.13 -18.74 11.94
CA ILE A 289 5.52 -18.10 10.78
C ILE A 289 6.33 -18.40 9.52
N THR A 290 7.66 -18.33 9.60
CA THR A 290 8.56 -18.65 8.48
C THR A 290 8.50 -20.14 8.10
N ASN A 291 8.42 -21.02 9.10
CA ASN A 291 8.24 -22.46 8.90
C ASN A 291 6.89 -22.77 8.25
N PHE A 292 5.81 -22.12 8.68
CA PHE A 292 4.49 -22.27 8.08
C PHE A 292 4.45 -21.76 6.64
N ALA A 293 5.08 -20.62 6.34
CA ALA A 293 5.20 -20.09 4.97
C ALA A 293 5.90 -21.09 4.03
N ARG A 294 6.99 -21.70 4.53
CA ARG A 294 7.81 -22.69 3.82
C ARG A 294 7.08 -24.01 3.59
N LEU A 295 6.48 -24.57 4.63
CA LEU A 295 6.00 -25.96 4.64
C LEU A 295 4.52 -26.08 4.26
N GLY A 296 3.72 -25.02 4.40
CA GLY A 296 2.28 -25.05 4.12
C GLY A 296 1.48 -25.99 5.03
N ILE A 297 2.01 -26.37 6.18
CA ILE A 297 1.40 -27.26 7.17
C ILE A 297 1.60 -26.70 8.58
N ASN A 298 0.74 -27.12 9.51
CA ASN A 298 0.81 -26.76 10.94
C ASN A 298 0.87 -25.24 11.17
N PRO A 299 -0.21 -24.49 10.85
CA PRO A 299 -0.29 -23.07 11.17
C PRO A 299 -0.03 -22.82 12.67
N PRO A 300 0.81 -21.83 13.03
CA PRO A 300 1.09 -21.56 14.42
C PRO A 300 -0.16 -21.05 15.15
N ARG A 301 -0.16 -21.19 16.47
CA ARG A 301 -1.10 -20.46 17.33
C ARG A 301 -0.49 -19.09 17.59
N LEU A 302 -1.26 -18.03 17.41
CA LEU A 302 -0.83 -16.71 17.85
C LEU A 302 -1.18 -16.56 19.34
N GLU A 303 -0.18 -16.22 20.15
CA GLU A 303 -0.45 -15.69 21.48
C GLU A 303 -1.10 -14.31 21.29
N LEU A 304 -2.39 -14.24 21.61
CA LEU A 304 -3.20 -13.04 21.45
C LEU A 304 -2.86 -12.10 22.60
N PHE A 305 -1.81 -11.29 22.42
CA PHE A 305 -1.52 -10.15 23.30
C PHE A 305 -2.71 -9.18 23.25
N CYS A 306 -3.49 -9.17 24.34
CA CYS A 306 -4.57 -8.23 24.62
C CYS A 306 -4.04 -6.81 24.85
#